data_AF-A0A7W6BSD1-F1
#
_entry.id   AF-A0A7W6BSD1-F1
#
_cell.length_a   1.000
_cell.length_b   1.000
_cell.length_c   1.000
_cell.angle_alpha   90.00
_cell.angle_beta   90.00
_cell.angle_gamma   90.00
#
_symmetry.space_group_name_H-M   'P 1'
#
loop_
_entity.id
_entity.type
_entity.pdbx_description
1 polymer ?
#
loop_
_entity_poly.entity_id
_entity_poly.type
_entity_poly.pdbx_seq_one_letter_code
_entity_poly.pdbx_strand_id
1 'polypeptide(L)' 'MGQKPHDYWTISLCRDCHARQHQVGETTFERNNRINMKELAEEFCRQSPKRHEIMEAKRNV' A
#
# COMPACT_ATOMS: atom_id res chain seq x y z
N MET A 1 0.22 18.64 -4.52
CA MET A 1 1.30 18.32 -3.56
C MET A 1 0.65 17.70 -2.35
N GLY A 2 0.87 16.40 -2.12
CA GLY A 2 0.27 15.65 -1.01
C GLY A 2 1.38 15.15 -0.08
N GLN A 3 1.08 15.07 1.21
CA GLN A 3 1.97 14.48 2.20
C GLN A 3 2.24 13.02 1.82
N LYS A 4 3.50 12.58 1.88
CA LYS A 4 3.86 11.19 1.56
C LYS A 4 3.04 10.26 2.47
N PRO A 5 2.29 9.30 1.92
CA PRO A 5 1.59 8.32 2.75
C PRO A 5 2.60 7.45 3.51
N HIS A 6 2.17 6.96 4.66
CA HIS A 6 3.00 6.15 5.53
C HIS A 6 3.43 4.84 4.83
N ASP A 7 4.69 4.41 5.02
CA ASP A 7 5.24 3.22 4.34
C ASP A 7 4.44 1.95 4.62
N TYR A 8 3.75 1.89 5.76
CA TYR A 8 2.78 0.83 6.11
C TYR A 8 1.73 0.57 5.03
N TRP A 9 1.26 1.59 4.31
CA TRP A 9 0.24 1.44 3.27
C TRP A 9 0.81 1.11 1.89
N THR A 10 2.13 0.92 1.79
CA THR A 10 2.80 0.65 0.51
C THR A 10 2.61 -0.80 0.10
N ILE A 11 2.18 -1.01 -1.14
CA ILE A 11 2.09 -2.33 -1.77
C ILE A 11 3.02 -2.43 -2.99
N SER A 12 3.62 -3.61 -3.18
CA SER A 12 4.40 -3.92 -4.37
C SER A 12 3.51 -4.16 -5.58
N LEU A 13 3.59 -3.28 -6.56
CA LEU A 13 2.95 -3.44 -7.87
C LEU A 13 4.00 -3.41 -8.98
N CYS A 14 3.77 -4.17 -10.05
CA CYS A 14 4.58 -4.01 -11.27
C CYS A 14 4.30 -2.63 -11.90
N ARG A 15 5.18 -2.19 -12.80
CA ARG A 15 5.10 -0.86 -13.45
C ARG A 15 3.71 -0.55 -14.02
N ASP A 16 3.13 -1.52 -14.73
CA ASP A 16 1.87 -1.30 -15.44
C ASP A 16 0.68 -1.29 -14.49
N CYS A 17 0.68 -2.14 -13.46
CA CYS A 17 -0.32 -2.11 -12.39
C CYS A 17 -0.25 -0.81 -11.58
N HIS A 18 0.96 -0.36 -11.24
CA HIS A 18 1.18 0.89 -10.53
C HIS A 18 0.70 2.09 -11.35
N ALA A 19 1.07 2.17 -12.64
CA ALA A 19 0.59 3.21 -13.54
C ALA A 19 -0.94 3.18 -13.68
N ARG A 20 -1.54 2.00 -13.84
CA ARG A 20 -2.99 1.85 -13.92
C ARG A 20 -3.69 2.30 -12.64
N GLN A 21 -3.17 1.96 -11.46
CA GLN A 21 -3.73 2.41 -10.18
C GLN A 21 -3.78 3.94 -10.10
N HIS A 22 -2.70 4.63 -10.51
CA HIS A 22 -2.68 6.11 -10.56
C HIS A 22 -3.69 6.68 -11.56
N GLN A 23 -3.94 5.99 -12.66
CA GLN A 23 -4.89 6.45 -13.70
C GLN A 23 -6.36 6.29 -13.27
N VAL A 24 -6.71 5.17 -12.64
CA VAL A 24 -8.13 4.84 -12.35
C VAL A 24 -8.54 5.10 -10.90
N GLY A 25 -7.58 5.37 -10.02
CA GLY A 25 -7.76 5.51 -8.58
C GLY A 25 -7.82 4.17 -7.85
N GLU A 26 -7.51 4.22 -6.55
CA GLU A 26 -7.36 3.04 -5.67
C GLU A 26 -8.63 2.17 -5.61
N THR A 27 -9.80 2.75 -5.34
CA THR A 27 -11.05 1.98 -5.22
C THR A 27 -11.45 1.28 -6.51
N THR A 28 -11.26 1.95 -7.66
CA THR A 28 -11.54 1.35 -8.97
C THR A 28 -10.54 0.23 -9.27
N PHE A 29 -9.26 0.44 -8.93
CA PHE A 29 -8.22 -0.57 -9.09
C PHE A 29 -8.50 -1.82 -8.25
N GLU A 30 -8.87 -1.68 -6.97
CA GLU A 30 -9.27 -2.79 -6.11
C GLU A 30 -10.42 -3.60 -6.71
N ARG A 31 -11.50 -2.93 -7.11
CA ARG A 31 -12.68 -3.59 -7.70
C ARG A 31 -12.35 -4.31 -9.00
N ASN A 32 -11.57 -3.69 -9.88
CA ASN A 32 -11.24 -4.26 -11.19
C ASN A 32 -10.31 -5.47 -11.08
N ASN A 33 -9.38 -5.47 -10.12
CA ASN A 33 -8.43 -6.57 -9.92
C ASN A 33 -8.90 -7.58 -8.86
N ARG A 34 -10.02 -7.32 -8.16
CA ARG A 34 -10.58 -8.16 -7.09
C ARG A 34 -9.57 -8.42 -5.97
N ILE A 35 -8.87 -7.37 -5.55
CA ILE A 35 -7.91 -7.41 -4.45
C ILE A 35 -8.36 -6.48 -3.31
N ASN A 36 -7.87 -6.74 -2.11
CA ASN A 36 -7.93 -5.83 -0.98
C ASN A 36 -6.52 -5.29 -0.70
N MET A 37 -6.26 -4.03 -1.05
CA MET A 37 -4.93 -3.43 -0.91
C MET A 37 -4.54 -3.22 0.55
N LYS A 38 -5.51 -3.06 1.46
CA LYS A 38 -5.22 -2.95 2.90
C LYS A 38 -4.76 -4.27 3.48
N GLU A 39 -5.38 -5.38 3.10
CA GLU A 39 -4.94 -6.72 3.48
C GLU A 39 -3.54 -7.03 2.92
N LEU A 40 -3.27 -6.63 1.67
CA LEU A 40 -1.93 -6.76 1.07
C LEU A 40 -0.89 -5.93 1.84
N ALA A 41 -1.22 -4.69 2.22
CA ALA A 41 -0.35 -3.83 3.00
C ALA A 41 -0.04 -4.42 4.38
N GLU A 42 -1.06 -4.97 5.06
CA GLU A 42 -0.91 -5.71 6.31
C GLU A 42 0.03 -6.92 6.17
N GLU A 43 -0.16 -7.70 5.11
CA GLU A 43 0.65 -8.88 4.83
C GLU A 43 2.11 -8.52 4.54
N PHE A 44 2.35 -7.46 3.75
CA PHE A 44 3.71 -6.99 3.47
C PHE A 44 4.39 -6.42 4.71
N CYS A 45 3.67 -5.68 5.55
CA CYS A 45 4.20 -5.22 6.83
C CYS A 45 4.56 -6.42 7.74
N ARG A 46 3.70 -7.45 7.79
CA ARG A 46 3.92 -8.67 8.59
C ARG A 46 5.19 -9.41 8.18
N GLN A 47 5.47 -9.48 6.87
CA GLN A 47 6.64 -10.15 6.29
C GLN A 47 7.90 -9.27 6.21
N SER A 48 7.80 -7.96 6.44
CA SER A 48 8.93 -7.04 6.30
C SER A 48 10.00 -7.24 7.39
N PRO A 49 11.30 -7.25 7.07
CA PRO A 49 12.36 -7.23 8.09
C PRO A 49 12.34 -5.95 8.93
N LYS A 50 11.76 -4.86 8.42
CA LYS A 50 11.58 -3.57 9.10
C LYS A 50 10.23 -3.42 9.79
N ARG A 51 9.48 -4.51 10.00
CA ARG A 51 8.13 -4.49 10.59
C ARG A 51 8.04 -3.62 11.84
N HIS A 52 9.02 -3.69 12.74
CA HIS A 52 8.99 -2.92 13.99
C HIS A 52 8.99 -1.40 13.74
N GLU A 53 9.93 -0.91 12.93
CA GLU A 53 10.03 0.50 12.53
C GLU A 53 8.75 0.98 11.83
N ILE A 54 8.23 0.17 10.89
CA ILE A 54 7.01 0.49 10.14
C ILE A 54 5.80 0.58 11.07
N MET A 55 5.68 -0.32 12.04
CA MET A 55 4.56 -0.33 12.99
C MET A 55 4.65 0.80 14.02
N GLU A 56 5.85 1.14 14.47
CA GLU A 56 6.09 2.29 15.35
C GLU A 56 5.70 3.59 14.66
N ALA A 57 6.19 3.78 13.43
CA ALA A 57 5.88 4.96 12.64
C ALA A 57 4.37 5.09 12.36
N LYS A 58 3.64 3.97 12.17
CA LYS A 58 2.16 3.98 12.04
C LYS A 58 1.44 4.46 13.30
N ARG A 59 1.96 4.14 14.49
CA ARG A 59 1.33 4.50 15.79
C ARG A 59 1.46 5.97 16.14
N ASN A 60 2.46 6.65 15.57
CA ASN A 60 2.80 8.04 15.87
C ASN A 60 2.08 9.04 14.94
N VAL A 61 1.00 8.62 14.28
CA VAL A 61 0.20 9.40 13.32
C VAL A 61 -1.24 9.52 13.79
#